data_AF-A0A6B2L2D3-F1
#
_entry.id   AF-A0A6B2L2D3-F1
#
_cell.length_a   1.000
_cell.length_b   1.000
_cell.length_c   1.000
_cell.angle_alpha   90.00
_cell.angle_beta   90.00
_cell.angle_gamma   90.00
#
_symmetry.space_group_name_H-M   'P 1'
#
loop_
_entity.id
_entity.type
_entity.pdbx_description
1 polymer ?
#
loop_
_entity_poly.entity_id
_entity_poly.type
_entity_poly.pdbx_seq_one_letter_code
_entity_poly.pdbx_strand_id
1 'polypeptide(L)'
;MGECEFSIKELTFSWLVKPILKHGKSMGALLFSDAHPLSKFEERKLPVSIRMHCSAARLARMDGPLSKSDPYFVVKGSIKINAKTRQDVILYRSEVVYNNLDPTWKPFVLSVAELGGFDKPFSIIVYDFDADGSHDVMGQFTTTLNEYLFGPFQHAIMKGSNSSGAFSVDKVEPLGSIDVERIATSYRVGVSASKISPMDLNGKADPFFEVYAKPCVGYDWYDTEVNGFVSLNQLPPNLPLPPLVPDPTIYRPPQVPFIPNIVPIPNPQMMTNPYPQRPVLTIEEALQPPQQHSRYVLVPKFTNTEILLYRSEIKRKQLNPIWKDFELNLSIIGGIDVPFRILGRDWDADGTHDTIGEAFVTFREFLYGSFQRALKDGSSTKGGFNVDWIKKVEGTEKILPVAIKVECSAHKLANLDTGIGQKSDPLFEIIGKPYGAQSEITLYRSEVIMNNLSPKWQPFTLNVFDVGGYDSVFHVRVKDWDSDGSHDLIGELHTTIRNWSFGSF
;
A
#
# COMPACT_ATOMS: atom_id res chain seq x y z
N MET A 1 26.15 23.91 15.28
CA MET A 1 25.63 25.00 16.13
C MET A 1 26.58 25.19 17.31
N GLY A 2 26.42 26.23 18.13
CA GLY A 2 27.08 26.32 19.45
C GLY A 2 26.12 25.90 20.56
N GLU A 3 26.59 25.80 21.79
CA GLU A 3 25.84 25.33 22.96
C GLU A 3 26.00 26.27 24.16
N CYS A 4 24.99 26.35 25.01
CA CYS A 4 25.07 27.00 26.31
C CYS A 4 24.29 26.18 27.35
N GLU A 5 24.84 26.05 28.55
CA GLU A 5 24.20 25.32 29.65
C GLU A 5 23.88 26.28 30.81
N PHE A 6 22.69 26.09 31.38
CA PHE A 6 22.20 26.80 32.55
C PHE A 6 21.16 25.94 33.26
N SER A 7 20.99 26.17 34.55
CA SER A 7 19.98 25.53 35.38
C SER A 7 18.70 26.36 35.43
N ILE A 8 17.57 25.71 35.70
CA ILE A 8 16.30 26.41 35.98
C ILE A 8 16.46 27.37 37.17
N LYS A 9 17.32 27.04 38.14
CA LYS A 9 17.62 27.92 39.27
C LYS A 9 18.24 29.24 38.80
N GLU A 10 19.13 29.23 37.80
CA GLU A 10 19.70 30.45 37.24
C GLU A 10 18.68 31.29 36.47
N LEU A 11 17.59 30.70 35.99
CA LEU A 11 16.46 31.43 35.39
C LEU A 11 15.55 32.11 36.42
N THR A 12 15.74 31.86 37.72
CA THR A 12 14.96 32.56 38.77
C THR A 12 15.40 34.01 38.97
N PHE A 13 16.55 34.40 38.40
CA PHE A 13 16.97 35.80 38.35
C PHE A 13 16.28 36.49 37.17
N SER A 14 15.84 37.75 37.37
CA SER A 14 15.07 38.52 36.39
C SER A 14 15.80 38.79 35.07
N TRP A 15 17.10 38.49 34.99
CA TRP A 15 17.87 38.48 33.75
C TRP A 15 19.01 37.46 33.84
N LEU A 16 19.22 36.66 32.78
CA LEU A 16 20.34 35.71 32.67
C LEU A 16 20.98 35.83 31.29
N VAL A 17 22.31 35.97 31.24
CA VAL A 17 23.08 35.96 29.99
C VAL A 17 24.11 34.83 30.04
N LYS A 18 24.12 33.98 29.02
CA LYS A 18 25.09 32.88 28.88
C LYS A 18 25.75 32.92 27.50
N PRO A 19 27.08 32.78 27.39
CA PRO A 19 27.74 32.68 26.10
C PRO A 19 27.32 31.39 25.40
N ILE A 20 27.10 31.47 24.09
CA ILE A 20 26.89 30.31 23.22
C ILE A 20 28.27 29.89 22.71
N LEU A 21 28.75 28.71 23.09
CA LEU A 21 30.10 28.25 22.81
C LEU A 21 30.11 27.26 21.65
N LYS A 22 31.07 27.38 20.73
CA LYS A 22 31.38 26.37 19.71
C LYS A 22 32.88 26.10 19.72
N HIS A 23 33.27 24.87 20.04
CA HIS A 23 34.68 24.48 20.20
C HIS A 23 35.46 25.42 21.15
N GLY A 24 34.86 25.76 22.29
CA GLY A 24 35.44 26.66 23.29
C GLY A 24 35.48 28.15 22.92
N LYS A 25 34.98 28.54 21.73
CA LYS A 25 34.90 29.95 21.31
C LYS A 25 33.47 30.46 21.42
N SER A 26 33.30 31.70 21.90
CA SER A 26 31.99 32.36 21.93
C SER A 26 31.51 32.67 20.51
N MET A 27 30.25 32.33 20.25
CA MET A 27 29.50 32.60 19.02
C MET A 27 28.38 33.64 19.24
N GLY A 28 28.37 34.30 20.39
CA GLY A 28 27.29 35.17 20.85
C GLY A 28 26.85 34.80 22.27
N ALA A 29 25.71 35.33 22.71
CA ALA A 29 25.13 35.02 24.01
C ALA A 29 23.62 34.83 23.91
N LEU A 30 23.09 33.91 24.70
CA LEU A 30 21.66 33.74 24.94
C LEU A 30 21.27 34.62 26.14
N LEU A 31 20.28 35.49 25.95
CA LEU A 31 19.73 36.37 26.97
C LEU A 31 18.30 35.94 27.32
N PHE A 32 18.06 35.70 28.60
CA PHE A 32 16.72 35.62 29.17
C PHE A 32 16.41 36.99 29.76
N SER A 33 15.47 37.70 29.11
CA SER A 33 15.09 39.06 29.50
C SER A 33 14.13 39.11 30.69
N ASP A 34 13.36 38.03 30.89
CA ASP A 34 12.42 37.90 31.98
C ASP A 34 12.03 36.42 32.18
N ALA A 35 11.70 36.06 33.41
CA ALA A 35 11.22 34.74 33.78
C ALA A 35 10.33 34.86 35.02
N HIS A 36 9.06 34.52 34.86
CA HIS A 36 8.09 34.60 35.95
C HIS A 36 7.63 33.21 36.37
N PRO A 37 7.75 32.85 37.66
CA PRO A 37 7.19 31.60 38.15
C PRO A 37 5.67 31.65 38.05
N LEU A 38 5.09 30.66 37.39
CA LEU A 38 3.64 30.47 37.36
C LEU A 38 3.20 29.82 38.68
N SER A 39 2.18 30.38 39.32
CA SER A 39 1.64 29.87 40.60
C SER A 39 0.84 28.57 40.45
N LYS A 40 0.54 28.17 39.22
CA LYS A 40 -0.17 26.92 38.87
C LYS A 40 0.47 26.32 37.64
N PHE A 41 0.63 25.00 37.64
CA PHE A 41 0.92 24.26 36.41
C PHE A 41 -0.34 24.29 35.54
N GLU A 42 -0.27 24.94 34.39
CA GLU A 42 -1.33 24.86 33.41
C GLU A 42 -1.11 23.58 32.61
N GLU A 43 -1.92 22.56 32.88
CA GLU A 43 -1.83 21.31 32.15
C GLU A 43 -2.15 21.57 30.67
N ARG A 44 -1.14 21.45 29.82
CA ARG A 44 -1.29 21.67 28.39
C ARG A 44 -2.17 20.55 27.84
N LYS A 45 -3.42 20.86 27.50
CA LYS A 45 -4.28 19.94 26.74
C LYS A 45 -3.60 19.67 25.40
N LEU A 46 -2.99 18.48 25.29
CA LEU A 46 -2.34 18.09 24.06
C LEU A 46 -3.40 17.85 22.98
N PRO A 47 -3.20 18.37 21.76
CA PRO A 47 -4.13 18.11 20.69
C PRO A 47 -4.09 16.64 20.25
N VAL A 48 -5.20 16.15 19.69
CA VAL A 48 -5.26 14.82 19.07
C VAL A 48 -4.70 14.83 17.65
N SER A 49 -4.69 15.99 17.01
CA SER A 49 -4.11 16.23 15.69
C SER A 49 -3.66 17.68 15.54
N ILE A 50 -2.74 17.94 14.61
CA ILE A 50 -2.27 19.29 14.32
C ILE A 50 -2.54 19.64 12.87
N ARG A 51 -3.05 20.85 12.60
CA ARG A 51 -3.08 21.41 11.25
C ARG A 51 -1.79 22.19 11.01
N MET A 52 -1.09 21.88 9.95
CA MET A 52 0.17 22.52 9.57
C MET A 52 -0.03 23.35 8.30
N HIS A 53 0.51 24.57 8.31
CA HIS A 53 0.64 25.44 7.14
C HIS A 53 2.11 25.52 6.79
N CYS A 54 2.46 25.16 5.56
CA CYS A 54 3.86 25.04 5.17
C CYS A 54 4.14 25.72 3.82
N SER A 55 5.36 26.20 3.70
CA SER A 55 5.94 26.73 2.47
C SER A 55 7.38 26.27 2.33
N ALA A 56 7.99 26.51 1.17
CA ALA A 56 9.42 26.37 1.00
C ALA A 56 9.98 27.59 0.27
N ALA A 57 11.29 27.78 0.38
CA ALA A 57 11.99 28.87 -0.26
C ALA A 57 13.33 28.41 -0.82
N ARG A 58 13.71 28.99 -1.96
CA ARG A 58 14.99 28.76 -2.64
C ARG A 58 15.26 27.27 -2.88
N LEU A 59 14.24 26.54 -3.32
CA LEU A 59 14.41 25.14 -3.70
C LEU A 59 15.40 25.01 -4.86
N ALA A 60 16.13 23.89 -4.89
CA ALA A 60 17.00 23.57 -5.99
C ALA A 60 16.21 23.39 -7.29
N ARG A 61 16.82 23.82 -8.41
CA ARG A 61 16.29 23.56 -9.75
C ARG A 61 16.74 22.17 -10.18
N MET A 62 15.79 21.26 -10.32
CA MET A 62 16.04 19.87 -10.69
C MET A 62 15.64 19.57 -12.15
N ASP A 63 14.68 20.33 -12.70
CA ASP A 63 14.33 20.26 -14.12
C ASP A 63 15.31 20.97 -15.08
N GLY A 64 15.16 20.66 -16.38
CA GLY A 64 16.01 21.15 -17.47
C GLY A 64 16.18 22.68 -17.55
N PRO A 65 17.11 23.18 -18.39
CA PRO A 65 17.64 24.55 -18.33
C PRO A 65 16.62 25.69 -18.44
N LEU A 66 15.41 25.41 -18.96
CA LEU A 66 14.32 26.38 -19.15
C LEU A 66 13.13 26.19 -18.21
N SER A 67 13.09 25.13 -17.38
CA SER A 67 11.99 24.89 -16.42
C SER A 67 12.48 25.06 -14.99
N LYS A 68 11.65 25.53 -14.06
CA LYS A 68 11.89 25.31 -12.62
C LYS A 68 11.35 23.93 -12.25
N SER A 69 11.54 23.54 -11.01
CA SER A 69 10.95 22.33 -10.45
C SER A 69 9.45 22.45 -10.18
N ASP A 70 8.83 21.29 -10.03
CA ASP A 70 7.45 21.01 -9.70
C ASP A 70 7.33 20.40 -8.27
N PRO A 71 7.64 21.16 -7.21
CA PRO A 71 7.81 20.59 -5.88
C PRO A 71 6.50 20.11 -5.23
N TYR A 72 6.60 18.96 -4.57
CA TYR A 72 5.66 18.47 -3.57
C TYR A 72 6.41 17.85 -2.41
N PHE A 73 5.75 17.63 -1.28
CA PHE A 73 6.36 16.94 -0.14
C PHE A 73 5.53 15.76 0.35
N VAL A 74 6.22 14.84 1.01
CA VAL A 74 5.67 13.67 1.66
C VAL A 74 6.07 13.67 3.12
N VAL A 75 5.11 13.41 4.00
CA VAL A 75 5.35 13.11 5.41
C VAL A 75 5.43 11.60 5.56
N LYS A 76 6.58 11.09 5.97
CA LYS A 76 6.79 9.68 6.29
C LYS A 76 6.90 9.50 7.79
N GLY A 77 6.01 8.68 8.32
CA GLY A 77 6.11 8.12 9.66
C GLY A 77 6.66 6.70 9.61
N SER A 78 6.82 6.10 10.79
CA SER A 78 7.26 4.72 10.92
C SER A 78 6.34 3.99 11.89
N ILE A 79 5.57 3.03 11.38
CA ILE A 79 4.70 2.19 12.21
C ILE A 79 5.46 0.93 12.61
N LYS A 80 5.26 0.52 13.87
CA LYS A 80 5.72 -0.79 14.32
C LYS A 80 4.73 -1.84 13.82
N ILE A 81 5.18 -2.76 12.97
CA ILE A 81 4.41 -3.96 12.63
C ILE A 81 4.55 -4.98 13.75
N ASN A 82 5.77 -5.12 14.27
CA ASN A 82 6.11 -6.00 15.37
C ASN A 82 7.33 -5.39 16.11
N ALA A 83 7.87 -6.04 17.15
CA ALA A 83 8.93 -5.42 17.93
C ALA A 83 10.29 -5.33 17.21
N LYS A 84 10.51 -6.07 16.11
CA LYS A 84 11.74 -6.02 15.28
C LYS A 84 11.54 -5.32 13.94
N THR A 85 10.32 -5.25 13.44
CA THR A 85 10.00 -4.73 12.12
C THR A 85 9.23 -3.43 12.24
N ARG A 86 9.81 -2.37 11.66
CA ARG A 86 9.11 -1.14 11.37
C ARG A 86 8.87 -1.05 9.87
N GLN A 87 7.74 -0.46 9.51
CA GLN A 87 7.43 -0.11 8.13
C GLN A 87 7.23 1.40 8.06
N ASP A 88 7.92 1.99 7.10
CA ASP A 88 7.69 3.38 6.76
C ASP A 88 6.33 3.47 6.06
N VAL A 89 5.52 4.42 6.52
CA VAL A 89 4.21 4.70 5.94
C VAL A 89 4.12 6.17 5.58
N ILE A 90 3.44 6.44 4.48
CA ILE A 90 3.13 7.80 4.05
C ILE A 90 1.91 8.27 4.82
N LEU A 91 2.09 9.29 5.66
CA LEU A 91 1.03 9.87 6.48
C LEU A 91 0.37 11.07 5.80
N TYR A 92 1.07 11.71 4.87
CA TYR A 92 0.53 12.79 4.06
C TYR A 92 1.37 12.97 2.78
N ARG A 93 0.73 13.45 1.72
CA ARG A 93 1.36 13.98 0.50
C ARG A 93 0.67 15.27 0.11
N SER A 94 1.45 16.31 -0.20
CA SER A 94 0.91 17.57 -0.69
C SER A 94 0.51 17.49 -2.16
N GLU A 95 -0.21 18.50 -2.63
CA GLU A 95 -0.30 18.77 -4.06
C GLU A 95 1.07 19.10 -4.67
N VAL A 96 1.17 18.92 -5.99
CA VAL A 96 2.27 19.39 -6.81
C VAL A 96 2.07 20.86 -7.14
N VAL A 97 3.08 21.68 -6.91
CA VAL A 97 3.09 23.10 -7.29
C VAL A 97 4.02 23.27 -8.48
N TYR A 98 3.45 23.40 -9.67
CA TYR A 98 4.24 23.43 -10.91
C TYR A 98 5.10 24.70 -11.07
N ASN A 99 6.32 24.52 -11.59
CA ASN A 99 7.26 25.54 -12.02
C ASN A 99 7.52 26.62 -10.94
N ASN A 100 7.83 26.19 -9.72
CA ASN A 100 7.98 27.07 -8.56
C ASN A 100 9.13 26.61 -7.63
N LEU A 101 10.00 27.55 -7.21
CA LEU A 101 11.08 27.28 -6.24
C LEU A 101 10.78 27.83 -4.84
N ASP A 102 9.66 28.52 -4.68
CA ASP A 102 9.17 29.10 -3.44
C ASP A 102 7.68 28.74 -3.23
N PRO A 103 7.33 27.43 -3.21
CA PRO A 103 5.95 26.99 -3.14
C PRO A 103 5.31 27.27 -1.78
N THR A 104 4.00 27.51 -1.78
CA THR A 104 3.14 27.43 -0.60
C THR A 104 2.10 26.35 -0.86
N TRP A 105 2.02 25.37 0.03
CA TRP A 105 1.08 24.25 -0.12
C TRP A 105 -0.18 24.45 0.71
N LYS A 106 -1.23 23.71 0.37
CA LYS A 106 -2.47 23.68 1.15
C LYS A 106 -2.21 23.17 2.57
N PRO A 107 -2.91 23.70 3.58
CA PRO A 107 -2.82 23.20 4.94
C PRO A 107 -3.28 21.75 5.04
N PHE A 108 -2.64 20.98 5.91
CA PHE A 108 -2.94 19.56 6.11
C PHE A 108 -2.97 19.19 7.59
N VAL A 109 -3.58 18.05 7.92
CA VAL A 109 -3.76 17.58 9.29
C VAL A 109 -2.95 16.31 9.51
N LEU A 110 -2.17 16.27 10.60
CA LEU A 110 -1.50 15.06 11.07
C LEU A 110 -2.11 14.58 12.38
N SER A 111 -2.41 13.27 12.44
CA SER A 111 -2.86 12.60 13.66
C SER A 111 -1.66 12.30 14.56
N VAL A 112 -1.74 12.71 15.83
CA VAL A 112 -0.73 12.36 16.84
C VAL A 112 -0.65 10.85 17.04
N ALA A 113 -1.80 10.17 16.96
CA ALA A 113 -1.89 8.72 17.12
C ALA A 113 -1.23 7.96 15.96
N GLU A 114 -1.42 8.41 14.70
CA GLU A 114 -0.78 7.76 13.53
C GLU A 114 0.74 7.96 13.51
N LEU A 115 1.22 9.09 14.02
CA LEU A 115 2.65 9.33 14.25
C LEU A 115 3.22 8.52 15.42
N GLY A 116 2.37 8.05 16.33
CA GLY A 116 2.75 7.30 17.53
C GLY A 116 3.17 8.18 18.73
N GLY A 117 2.81 9.47 18.72
CA GLY A 117 3.05 10.43 19.80
C GLY A 117 3.90 11.65 19.39
N PHE A 118 3.98 12.65 20.29
CA PHE A 118 4.65 13.93 20.02
C PHE A 118 6.16 13.83 19.84
N ASP A 119 6.81 12.92 20.55
CA ASP A 119 8.27 12.68 20.50
C ASP A 119 8.68 11.73 19.38
N LYS A 120 7.73 11.21 18.59
CA LYS A 120 8.08 10.27 17.52
C LYS A 120 8.67 11.03 16.35
N PRO A 121 9.91 10.67 15.92
CA PRO A 121 10.50 11.28 14.77
C PRO A 121 9.74 10.87 13.52
N PHE A 122 9.48 11.85 12.66
CA PHE A 122 8.97 11.66 11.32
C PHE A 122 9.79 12.50 10.34
N SER A 123 9.75 12.10 9.08
CA SER A 123 10.52 12.76 8.03
C SER A 123 9.61 13.51 7.08
N ILE A 124 10.02 14.72 6.70
CA ILE A 124 9.45 15.47 5.58
C ILE A 124 10.47 15.39 4.44
N ILE A 125 10.01 14.89 3.31
CA ILE A 125 10.83 14.71 2.10
C ILE A 125 10.20 15.53 1.00
N VAL A 126 10.99 16.43 0.40
CA VAL A 126 10.59 17.26 -0.73
C VAL A 126 11.09 16.61 -2.01
N TYR A 127 10.20 16.49 -2.99
CA TYR A 127 10.42 15.86 -4.28
C TYR A 127 10.19 16.86 -5.40
N ASP A 128 10.90 16.68 -6.52
CA ASP A 128 10.50 17.22 -7.82
C ASP A 128 9.60 16.22 -8.54
N PHE A 129 8.52 16.70 -9.17
CA PHE A 129 7.56 15.83 -9.81
C PHE A 129 7.99 15.47 -11.25
N ASP A 130 8.40 14.22 -11.45
CA ASP A 130 8.55 13.65 -12.80
C ASP A 130 7.33 12.87 -13.28
N ALA A 131 6.86 13.17 -14.49
CA ALA A 131 5.68 12.54 -15.09
C ALA A 131 5.83 11.04 -15.44
N ASP A 132 7.02 10.43 -15.30
CA ASP A 132 7.21 8.98 -15.40
C ASP A 132 7.17 8.28 -14.01
N GLY A 133 6.86 9.03 -12.96
CA GLY A 133 6.80 8.55 -11.59
C GLY A 133 8.14 8.33 -10.91
N SER A 134 9.26 8.76 -11.53
CA SER A 134 10.62 8.66 -10.98
C SER A 134 11.08 9.89 -10.21
N HIS A 135 10.11 10.61 -9.62
CA HIS A 135 10.25 11.84 -8.85
C HIS A 135 11.59 12.00 -8.11
N ASP A 136 12.32 13.05 -8.45
CA ASP A 136 13.62 13.36 -7.87
C ASP A 136 13.55 13.85 -6.42
N VAL A 137 14.30 13.22 -5.50
CA VAL A 137 14.42 13.76 -4.13
C VAL A 137 15.25 15.05 -4.16
N MET A 138 14.64 16.17 -3.76
CA MET A 138 15.35 17.44 -3.57
C MET A 138 16.11 17.47 -2.26
N GLY A 139 15.47 17.00 -1.19
CA GLY A 139 16.04 16.95 0.14
C GLY A 139 15.02 16.55 1.20
N GLN A 140 15.50 16.28 2.40
CA GLN A 140 14.66 15.86 3.52
C GLN A 140 15.20 16.39 4.84
N PHE A 141 14.36 16.33 5.87
CA PHE A 141 14.76 16.50 7.26
C PHE A 141 13.86 15.64 8.17
N THR A 142 14.34 15.39 9.39
CA THR A 142 13.60 14.68 10.43
C THR A 142 13.34 15.62 11.59
N THR A 143 12.15 15.52 12.17
CA THR A 143 11.65 16.39 13.24
C THR A 143 10.67 15.60 14.12
N THR A 144 10.10 16.25 15.14
CA THR A 144 9.05 15.71 16.00
C THR A 144 7.93 16.74 16.14
N LEU A 145 6.72 16.33 16.54
CA LEU A 145 5.64 17.32 16.75
C LEU A 145 5.97 18.30 17.87
N ASN A 146 6.80 17.88 18.84
CA ASN A 146 7.26 18.74 19.93
C ASN A 146 8.05 19.96 19.46
N GLU A 147 8.79 19.87 18.36
CA GLU A 147 9.51 21.02 17.79
C GLU A 147 8.55 22.12 17.31
N TYR A 148 7.34 21.75 16.86
CA TYR A 148 6.37 22.68 16.32
C TYR A 148 5.35 23.21 17.34
N LEU A 149 5.44 22.78 18.59
CA LEU A 149 4.60 23.29 19.67
C LEU A 149 4.95 24.73 20.09
N PHE A 150 6.10 25.26 19.68
CA PHE A 150 6.64 26.55 20.14
C PHE A 150 6.62 27.67 19.11
N GLY A 151 6.11 27.41 17.90
CA GLY A 151 5.94 28.44 16.86
C GLY A 151 6.39 27.99 15.48
N PRO A 152 6.43 28.93 14.51
CA PRO A 152 6.93 28.65 13.18
C PRO A 152 8.41 28.26 13.24
N PHE A 153 8.79 27.34 12.37
CA PHE A 153 10.17 26.86 12.31
C PHE A 153 10.57 26.61 10.86
N GLN A 154 11.84 26.85 10.57
CA GLN A 154 12.40 26.63 9.24
C GLN A 154 13.54 25.62 9.31
N HIS A 155 13.45 24.58 8.49
CA HIS A 155 14.49 23.57 8.32
C HIS A 155 15.16 23.73 6.96
N ALA A 156 16.48 23.56 6.92
CA ALA A 156 17.14 23.29 5.66
C ALA A 156 16.73 21.90 5.17
N ILE A 157 16.36 21.77 3.89
CA ILE A 157 16.16 20.44 3.29
C ILE A 157 17.51 19.90 2.82
N MET A 158 17.88 18.71 3.28
CA MET A 158 19.21 18.15 3.07
C MET A 158 19.19 17.00 2.06
N LYS A 159 20.11 17.03 1.09
CA LYS A 159 20.44 15.91 0.20
C LYS A 159 21.90 15.54 0.45
N GLY A 160 22.11 14.50 1.26
CA GLY A 160 23.42 14.23 1.84
C GLY A 160 23.86 15.39 2.75
N SER A 161 25.03 15.97 2.49
CA SER A 161 25.56 17.12 3.24
C SER A 161 25.15 18.48 2.67
N ASN A 162 24.47 18.52 1.52
CA ASN A 162 24.13 19.76 0.83
C ASN A 162 22.70 20.18 1.17
N SER A 163 22.51 21.48 1.39
CA SER A 163 21.17 22.08 1.48
C SER A 163 20.65 22.36 0.08
N SER A 164 19.39 21.98 -0.17
CA SER A 164 18.68 22.21 -1.44
C SER A 164 17.55 23.23 -1.31
N GLY A 165 17.65 24.12 -0.31
CA GLY A 165 16.61 25.10 0.04
C GLY A 165 16.15 24.95 1.48
N ALA A 166 15.06 25.63 1.80
CA ALA A 166 14.45 25.62 3.13
C ALA A 166 12.97 25.26 3.07
N PHE A 167 12.52 24.44 4.02
CA PHE A 167 11.11 24.13 4.28
C PHE A 167 10.69 24.84 5.57
N SER A 168 9.59 25.57 5.50
CA SER A 168 9.04 26.34 6.61
C SER A 168 7.73 25.74 7.07
N VAL A 169 7.60 25.53 8.38
CA VAL A 169 6.31 25.37 9.05
C VAL A 169 5.91 26.76 9.52
N ASP A 170 4.99 27.39 8.80
CA ASP A 170 4.63 28.80 8.98
C ASP A 170 3.61 29.00 10.10
N LYS A 171 2.75 27.99 10.32
CA LYS A 171 1.73 28.00 11.36
C LYS A 171 1.34 26.57 11.74
N VAL A 172 1.12 26.34 13.03
CA VAL A 172 0.53 25.10 13.55
C VAL A 172 -0.70 25.41 14.38
N GLU A 173 -1.81 24.74 14.08
CA GLU A 173 -3.08 24.86 14.82
C GLU A 173 -3.39 23.54 15.53
N PRO A 174 -3.45 23.51 16.87
CA PRO A 174 -3.86 22.33 17.61
C PRO A 174 -5.35 22.05 17.39
N LEU A 175 -5.72 20.79 17.13
CA LEU A 175 -7.11 20.37 16.92
C LEU A 175 -7.56 19.39 18.02
N GLY A 176 -8.81 19.56 18.48
CA GLY A 176 -9.42 18.75 19.54
C GLY A 176 -10.14 17.48 19.05
N SER A 177 -10.28 17.30 17.74
CA SER A 177 -10.90 16.13 17.11
C SER A 177 -10.28 15.90 15.74
N ILE A 178 -10.47 14.68 15.21
CA ILE A 178 -10.12 14.35 13.83
C ILE A 178 -11.35 13.76 13.15
N ASP A 179 -11.71 14.28 11.98
CA ASP A 179 -12.66 13.61 11.10
C ASP A 179 -11.93 12.43 10.45
N VAL A 180 -12.02 11.26 11.08
CA VAL A 180 -11.48 10.04 10.47
C VAL A 180 -12.42 9.62 9.36
N GLU A 181 -11.99 9.81 8.12
CA GLU A 181 -12.73 9.27 6.99
C GLU A 181 -12.85 7.75 7.13
N ARG A 182 -14.09 7.24 7.21
CA ARG A 182 -14.32 5.79 7.33
C ARG A 182 -13.79 5.10 6.07
N ILE A 183 -12.87 4.17 6.28
CA ILE A 183 -12.36 3.26 5.25
C ILE A 183 -13.52 2.36 4.83
N ALA A 184 -13.74 2.21 3.53
CA ALA A 184 -14.71 1.27 2.98
C ALA A 184 -14.04 -0.10 2.73
N THR A 185 -14.83 -1.17 2.66
CA THR A 185 -14.30 -2.49 2.31
C THR A 185 -13.77 -2.52 0.88
N SER A 186 -14.34 -1.72 -0.01
CA SER A 186 -14.01 -1.73 -1.42
C SER A 186 -14.06 -0.32 -2.04
N TYR A 187 -13.23 -0.10 -3.06
CA TYR A 187 -13.11 1.17 -3.77
C TYR A 187 -13.06 0.96 -5.27
N ARG A 188 -13.71 1.86 -6.03
CA ARG A 188 -13.49 2.01 -7.47
C ARG A 188 -12.32 2.96 -7.69
N VAL A 189 -11.38 2.55 -8.53
CA VAL A 189 -10.11 3.23 -8.77
C VAL A 189 -10.01 3.52 -10.27
N GLY A 190 -9.96 4.80 -10.63
CA GLY A 190 -9.64 5.23 -11.99
C GLY A 190 -8.13 5.37 -12.15
N VAL A 191 -7.58 4.81 -13.23
CA VAL A 191 -6.12 4.71 -13.41
C VAL A 191 -5.70 4.98 -14.85
N SER A 192 -4.49 5.50 -14.96
CA SER A 192 -3.81 5.76 -16.22
C SER A 192 -2.32 5.43 -16.10
N ALA A 193 -1.58 5.49 -17.20
CA ALA A 193 -0.13 5.52 -17.15
C ALA A 193 0.41 6.64 -18.03
N SER A 194 1.66 7.00 -17.76
CA SER A 194 2.36 8.10 -18.41
C SER A 194 3.76 7.66 -18.83
N LYS A 195 4.22 8.14 -19.99
CA LYS A 195 5.60 7.93 -20.49
C LYS A 195 6.03 6.45 -20.50
N ILE A 196 5.13 5.54 -20.85
CA ILE A 196 5.49 4.13 -21.04
C ILE A 196 6.58 4.03 -22.12
N SER A 197 7.60 3.21 -21.88
CA SER A 197 8.65 2.94 -22.85
C SER A 197 8.09 2.13 -24.02
N PRO A 198 8.47 2.44 -25.27
CA PRO A 198 8.23 1.54 -26.39
C PRO A 198 8.90 0.20 -26.12
N MET A 199 8.16 -0.90 -26.24
CA MET A 199 8.70 -2.26 -26.07
C MET A 199 8.79 -3.00 -27.41
N ASP A 200 7.87 -2.72 -28.34
CA ASP A 200 7.97 -3.18 -29.74
C ASP A 200 9.12 -2.54 -30.55
N LEU A 201 9.86 -3.39 -31.29
CA LEU A 201 11.06 -3.05 -32.07
C LEU A 201 10.90 -1.94 -33.13
N ASN A 202 9.67 -1.55 -33.48
CA ASN A 202 9.32 -0.42 -34.36
C ASN A 202 7.93 0.17 -34.04
N GLY A 203 7.44 -0.01 -32.80
CA GLY A 203 6.08 0.30 -32.40
C GLY A 203 5.99 1.05 -31.07
N LYS A 204 4.81 1.57 -30.75
CA LYS A 204 4.46 1.93 -29.37
C LYS A 204 4.00 0.65 -28.67
N ALA A 205 4.14 0.58 -27.35
CA ALA A 205 3.58 -0.51 -26.56
C ALA A 205 2.04 -0.61 -26.74
N ASP A 206 1.54 -1.83 -26.59
CA ASP A 206 0.15 -2.25 -26.37
C ASP A 206 -0.11 -2.54 -24.87
N PRO A 207 0.00 -1.54 -23.96
CA PRO A 207 0.08 -1.80 -22.53
C PRO A 207 -1.25 -2.26 -21.91
N PHE A 208 -1.11 -3.13 -20.93
CA PHE A 208 -2.10 -3.43 -19.90
C PHE A 208 -1.41 -3.55 -18.55
N PHE A 209 -2.18 -3.60 -17.46
CA PHE A 209 -1.63 -3.83 -16.13
C PHE A 209 -2.38 -4.92 -15.38
N GLU A 210 -1.70 -5.47 -14.39
CA GLU A 210 -2.21 -6.47 -13.48
C GLU A 210 -1.97 -6.05 -12.03
N VAL A 211 -2.89 -6.42 -11.16
CA VAL A 211 -2.79 -6.21 -9.71
C VAL A 211 -2.66 -7.56 -9.04
N TYR A 212 -1.58 -7.75 -8.30
CA TYR A 212 -1.31 -8.95 -7.52
C TYR A 212 -1.25 -8.62 -6.04
N ALA A 213 -1.78 -9.50 -5.20
CA ALA A 213 -1.62 -9.41 -3.76
C ALA A 213 -1.56 -10.81 -3.14
N LYS A 214 -1.02 -10.92 -1.93
CA LYS A 214 -1.19 -12.10 -1.08
C LYS A 214 -2.48 -11.93 -0.28
N PRO A 215 -3.52 -12.74 -0.51
CA PRO A 215 -4.78 -12.56 0.17
C PRO A 215 -4.63 -12.66 1.69
N CYS A 216 -5.29 -11.74 2.39
CA CYS A 216 -5.48 -11.82 3.82
C CYS A 216 -6.45 -12.96 4.14
N VAL A 217 -6.07 -13.84 5.06
CA VAL A 217 -6.85 -15.02 5.47
C VAL A 217 -7.29 -14.94 6.94
N GLY A 218 -7.02 -13.81 7.61
CA GLY A 218 -7.39 -13.56 9.00
C GLY A 218 -6.37 -12.70 9.73
N TYR A 219 -6.41 -12.70 11.06
CA TYR A 219 -5.50 -11.94 11.92
C TYR A 219 -4.97 -12.81 13.07
N ASP A 220 -3.73 -12.54 13.47
CA ASP A 220 -3.12 -13.09 14.67
C ASP A 220 -2.87 -11.97 15.69
N TRP A 221 -3.06 -12.27 16.97
CA TRP A 221 -2.67 -11.35 18.05
C TRP A 221 -1.16 -11.38 18.26
N TYR A 222 -0.58 -10.20 18.38
CA TYR A 222 0.84 -10.00 18.63
C TYR A 222 1.04 -9.20 19.92
N ASP A 223 1.83 -9.74 20.85
CA ASP A 223 2.19 -9.08 22.09
C ASP A 223 3.49 -8.27 21.89
N THR A 224 3.35 -6.96 21.97
CA THR A 224 4.43 -6.00 21.73
C THR A 224 5.45 -5.91 22.85
N GLU A 225 5.11 -6.37 24.07
CA GLU A 225 6.07 -6.39 25.20
C GLU A 225 7.00 -7.60 25.11
N VAL A 226 6.48 -8.77 24.74
CA VAL A 226 7.26 -10.01 24.64
C VAL A 226 7.75 -10.32 23.23
N ASN A 227 7.42 -9.46 22.25
CA ASN A 227 7.89 -9.56 20.86
C ASN A 227 7.49 -10.88 20.19
N GLY A 228 6.23 -11.32 20.37
CA GLY A 228 5.78 -12.63 19.88
C GLY A 228 4.27 -12.72 19.60
N PHE A 229 3.90 -13.66 18.72
CA PHE A 229 2.50 -14.02 18.49
C PHE A 229 1.94 -14.77 19.69
N VAL A 230 0.69 -14.46 20.05
CA VAL A 230 0.02 -15.04 21.20
C VAL A 230 -0.90 -16.16 20.72
N SER A 231 -0.70 -17.36 21.25
CA SER A 231 -1.63 -18.46 20.99
C SER A 231 -2.99 -18.17 21.60
N LEU A 232 -4.08 -18.59 20.97
CA LEU A 232 -5.44 -18.37 21.46
C LEU A 232 -5.62 -18.72 22.95
N ASN A 233 -4.98 -19.81 23.39
CA ASN A 233 -5.08 -20.30 24.78
C ASN A 233 -4.28 -19.47 25.81
N GLN A 234 -3.47 -18.53 25.34
CA GLN A 234 -2.61 -17.64 26.14
C GLN A 234 -3.09 -16.19 26.11
N LEU A 235 -4.16 -15.90 25.35
CA LEU A 235 -4.75 -14.56 25.32
C LEU A 235 -5.38 -14.22 26.67
N PRO A 236 -5.26 -12.96 27.13
CA PRO A 236 -5.99 -12.49 28.30
C PRO A 236 -7.50 -12.79 28.15
N PRO A 237 -8.22 -13.17 29.22
CA PRO A 237 -9.64 -13.49 29.14
C PRO A 237 -10.52 -12.36 28.60
N ASN A 238 -10.04 -11.11 28.73
CA ASN A 238 -10.74 -9.89 28.33
C ASN A 238 -10.44 -9.46 26.88
N LEU A 239 -9.54 -10.16 26.17
CA LEU A 239 -9.21 -9.84 24.78
C LEU A 239 -10.20 -10.55 23.84
N PRO A 240 -10.84 -9.86 22.89
CA PRO A 240 -11.73 -10.51 21.93
C PRO A 240 -10.98 -11.48 21.02
N LEU A 241 -11.69 -12.49 20.53
CA LEU A 241 -11.17 -13.38 19.48
C LEU A 241 -10.77 -12.56 18.24
N PRO A 242 -9.69 -12.93 17.54
CA PRO A 242 -9.38 -12.30 16.26
C PRO A 242 -10.58 -12.45 15.30
N PRO A 243 -10.91 -11.42 14.51
CA PRO A 243 -11.97 -11.52 13.53
C PRO A 243 -11.62 -12.60 12.49
N LEU A 244 -12.59 -13.49 12.23
CA LEU A 244 -12.44 -14.61 11.30
C LEU A 244 -12.44 -14.15 9.83
N VAL A 245 -13.05 -12.99 9.56
CA VAL A 245 -13.11 -12.37 8.22
C VAL A 245 -12.19 -11.16 8.22
N PRO A 246 -11.31 -11.01 7.20
CA PRO A 246 -10.54 -9.80 6.98
C PRO A 246 -11.45 -8.57 6.95
N ASP A 247 -11.26 -7.64 7.87
CA ASP A 247 -12.01 -6.39 7.92
C ASP A 247 -11.02 -5.22 7.82
N PRO A 248 -10.98 -4.52 6.67
CA PRO A 248 -10.06 -3.41 6.46
C PRO A 248 -10.34 -2.20 7.37
N THR A 249 -11.49 -2.17 8.05
CA THR A 249 -11.82 -1.13 9.04
C THR A 249 -11.20 -1.38 10.42
N ILE A 250 -10.75 -2.62 10.69
CA ILE A 250 -10.13 -3.03 11.96
C ILE A 250 -8.63 -2.70 11.97
N TYR A 251 -7.96 -2.64 10.82
CA TYR A 251 -6.57 -2.20 10.75
C TYR A 251 -6.47 -0.69 11.00
N ARG A 252 -6.20 -0.34 12.26
CA ARG A 252 -5.68 0.98 12.65
C ARG A 252 -4.23 0.80 13.06
N PRO A 253 -3.29 1.67 12.62
CA PRO A 253 -1.95 1.66 13.20
C PRO A 253 -2.08 1.72 14.73
N PRO A 254 -1.19 1.02 15.48
CA PRO A 254 -1.32 0.86 16.91
C PRO A 254 -1.46 2.22 17.56
N GLN A 255 -2.64 2.54 18.12
CA GLN A 255 -2.77 3.76 18.89
C GLN A 255 -2.08 3.47 20.21
N VAL A 256 -0.95 4.15 20.41
CA VAL A 256 -0.33 4.19 21.72
C VAL A 256 -1.34 4.91 22.61
N PRO A 257 -1.94 4.26 23.62
CA PRO A 257 -2.73 5.01 24.59
C PRO A 257 -1.81 6.02 25.23
N PHE A 258 -2.24 7.28 25.17
CA PHE A 258 -1.61 8.35 25.92
C PHE A 258 -1.79 8.04 27.41
N ILE A 259 -0.71 7.58 28.06
CA ILE A 259 -0.64 7.54 29.53
C ILE A 259 0.07 8.82 29.94
N PRO A 260 -0.62 9.85 30.46
CA PRO A 260 0.07 10.93 31.15
C PRO A 260 0.80 10.28 32.34
N ASN A 261 2.12 10.50 32.43
CA ASN A 261 2.98 9.94 33.47
C ASN A 261 2.35 10.13 34.86
N ILE A 262 1.91 9.03 35.47
CA ILE A 262 1.69 8.95 36.92
C ILE A 262 2.72 7.94 37.43
N VAL A 263 3.58 8.39 38.35
CA VAL A 263 4.56 7.57 39.08
C VAL A 263 4.23 7.71 40.57
N PRO A 264 4.51 6.73 41.45
CA PRO A 264 4.16 5.31 41.46
C PRO A 264 3.38 4.96 42.75
N ILE A 265 2.76 3.78 42.85
CA ILE A 265 2.32 3.24 44.16
C ILE A 265 2.79 1.78 44.28
N PRO A 266 3.34 1.36 45.45
CA PRO A 266 4.19 0.18 45.56
C PRO A 266 3.40 -1.13 45.68
N ASN A 267 4.07 -2.22 45.31
CA ASN A 267 3.74 -3.60 45.70
C ASN A 267 3.94 -3.76 47.24
N PRO A 268 3.31 -4.70 47.98
CA PRO A 268 3.15 -6.09 47.51
C PRO A 268 2.00 -6.98 48.09
N GLN A 269 1.83 -8.14 47.42
CA GLN A 269 1.46 -9.49 47.93
C GLN A 269 0.03 -10.07 47.85
N MET A 270 0.01 -11.22 47.16
CA MET A 270 -0.76 -12.48 47.31
C MET A 270 -2.26 -12.51 46.98
N MET A 271 -2.60 -13.25 45.91
CA MET A 271 -3.58 -14.35 45.98
C MET A 271 -3.44 -15.30 44.78
N THR A 272 -3.40 -16.58 45.10
CA THR A 272 -3.48 -17.76 44.21
C THR A 272 -4.93 -18.01 43.75
N ASN A 273 -5.18 -18.25 42.45
CA ASN A 273 -6.18 -19.23 41.97
C ASN A 273 -6.07 -19.47 40.45
N PRO A 274 -6.42 -20.67 39.93
CA PRO A 274 -6.15 -21.09 38.55
C PRO A 274 -7.26 -20.62 37.59
N TYR A 275 -6.86 -20.31 36.35
CA TYR A 275 -7.64 -20.12 35.12
C TYR A 275 -9.14 -19.75 35.27
N PRO A 276 -9.53 -18.48 35.08
CA PRO A 276 -10.94 -18.15 34.86
C PRO A 276 -11.38 -18.68 33.49
N GLN A 277 -12.54 -19.34 33.47
CA GLN A 277 -13.28 -19.68 32.25
C GLN A 277 -13.56 -18.39 31.45
N ARG A 278 -13.38 -18.42 30.12
CA ARG A 278 -13.64 -17.27 29.25
C ARG A 278 -15.10 -16.81 29.37
N PRO A 279 -15.38 -15.50 29.52
CA PRO A 279 -16.73 -14.99 29.35
C PRO A 279 -17.19 -15.24 27.91
N VAL A 280 -18.42 -15.71 27.73
CA VAL A 280 -19.06 -15.79 26.42
C VAL A 280 -19.49 -14.36 26.06
N LEU A 281 -18.83 -13.74 25.09
CA LEU A 281 -19.22 -12.44 24.56
C LEU A 281 -20.57 -12.54 23.86
N THR A 282 -21.42 -11.54 24.06
CA THR A 282 -22.68 -11.41 23.30
C THR A 282 -22.38 -11.09 21.83
N ILE A 283 -23.33 -11.37 20.92
CA ILE A 283 -23.18 -11.07 19.49
C ILE A 283 -22.93 -9.56 19.27
N GLU A 284 -23.55 -8.69 20.09
CA GLU A 284 -23.31 -7.24 20.03
C GLU A 284 -21.89 -6.85 20.45
N GLU A 285 -21.31 -7.50 21.47
CA GLU A 285 -19.93 -7.26 21.90
C GLU A 285 -18.90 -7.80 20.89
N ALA A 286 -19.20 -8.94 20.23
CA ALA A 286 -18.35 -9.51 19.19
C ALA A 286 -18.32 -8.67 17.90
N LEU A 287 -19.33 -7.82 17.68
CA LEU A 287 -19.44 -6.91 16.55
C LEU A 287 -18.82 -5.52 16.81
N GLN A 288 -18.40 -5.23 18.05
CA GLN A 288 -17.67 -3.98 18.33
C GLN A 288 -16.21 -4.10 17.85
N PRO A 289 -15.63 -3.03 17.24
CA PRO A 289 -14.23 -3.06 16.85
C PRO A 289 -13.36 -3.34 18.10
N PRO A 290 -12.36 -4.23 18.01
CA PRO A 290 -11.57 -4.62 19.16
C PRO A 290 -10.95 -3.39 19.82
N GLN A 291 -11.23 -3.19 21.11
CA GLN A 291 -10.62 -2.10 21.87
C GLN A 291 -9.11 -2.30 21.89
N GLN A 292 -8.35 -1.30 21.45
CA GLN A 292 -6.90 -1.39 21.38
C GLN A 292 -6.30 -1.54 22.78
N HIS A 293 -5.57 -2.64 22.99
CA HIS A 293 -4.64 -2.78 24.11
C HIS A 293 -3.28 -2.25 23.64
N SER A 294 -2.65 -1.33 24.38
CA SER A 294 -1.26 -0.87 24.12
C SER A 294 -0.29 -2.02 23.86
N ARG A 295 -0.53 -3.14 24.55
CA ARG A 295 0.30 -4.33 24.53
C ARG A 295 -0.01 -5.28 23.37
N TYR A 296 -1.29 -5.49 23.03
CA TYR A 296 -1.71 -6.50 22.06
C TYR A 296 -2.23 -5.84 20.79
N VAL A 297 -1.64 -6.18 19.64
CA VAL A 297 -2.01 -5.64 18.32
C VAL A 297 -2.42 -6.77 17.38
N LEU A 298 -3.41 -6.51 16.51
CA LEU A 298 -3.79 -7.44 15.45
C LEU A 298 -2.83 -7.29 14.27
N VAL A 299 -2.27 -8.41 13.83
CA VAL A 299 -1.39 -8.49 12.66
C VAL A 299 -2.10 -9.33 11.58
N PRO A 300 -2.27 -8.81 10.35
CA PRO A 300 -2.88 -9.58 9.28
C PRO A 300 -2.05 -10.82 8.91
N LYS A 301 -2.72 -11.92 8.60
CA LYS A 301 -2.12 -13.17 8.12
C LYS A 301 -2.41 -13.33 6.64
N PHE A 302 -1.39 -13.68 5.86
CA PHE A 302 -1.48 -13.79 4.41
C PHE A 302 -1.23 -15.21 3.91
N THR A 303 -1.68 -15.50 2.70
CA THR A 303 -1.24 -16.67 1.94
C THR A 303 0.25 -16.58 1.60
N ASN A 304 0.87 -17.73 1.29
CA ASN A 304 2.27 -17.76 0.86
C ASN A 304 2.45 -17.29 -0.59
N THR A 305 1.41 -17.45 -1.42
CA THR A 305 1.38 -17.13 -2.84
C THR A 305 0.62 -15.84 -3.11
N GLU A 306 1.13 -15.05 -4.05
CA GLU A 306 0.36 -13.96 -4.65
C GLU A 306 -0.69 -14.53 -5.61
N ILE A 307 -1.84 -13.87 -5.69
CA ILE A 307 -2.89 -14.14 -6.68
C ILE A 307 -3.11 -12.91 -7.54
N LEU A 308 -3.61 -13.11 -8.75
CA LEU A 308 -4.10 -12.04 -9.62
C LEU A 308 -5.46 -11.55 -9.11
N LEU A 309 -5.54 -10.27 -8.76
CA LEU A 309 -6.77 -9.60 -8.32
C LEU A 309 -7.52 -8.92 -9.46
N TYR A 310 -6.77 -8.37 -10.42
CA TYR A 310 -7.32 -7.63 -11.54
C TYR A 310 -6.34 -7.59 -12.71
N ARG A 311 -6.84 -7.63 -13.94
CA ARG A 311 -6.11 -7.31 -15.17
C ARG A 311 -6.94 -6.31 -15.98
N SER A 312 -6.31 -5.27 -16.50
CA SER A 312 -6.97 -4.26 -17.33
C SER A 312 -7.20 -4.72 -18.76
N GLU A 313 -8.00 -3.97 -19.52
CA GLU A 313 -8.00 -4.11 -20.96
C GLU A 313 -6.64 -3.70 -21.58
N ILE A 314 -6.35 -4.24 -22.76
CA ILE A 314 -5.17 -3.89 -23.57
C ILE A 314 -5.44 -2.59 -24.33
N LYS A 315 -4.49 -1.65 -24.28
CA LYS A 315 -4.54 -0.39 -25.04
C LYS A 315 -3.53 -0.40 -26.16
N ARG A 316 -3.98 -0.63 -27.39
CA ARG A 316 -3.07 -0.73 -28.53
C ARG A 316 -2.36 0.59 -28.86
N LYS A 317 -1.04 0.53 -28.99
CA LYS A 317 -0.14 1.59 -29.44
C LYS A 317 -0.27 2.89 -28.63
N GLN A 318 -0.31 2.77 -27.31
CA GLN A 318 -0.43 3.92 -26.39
C GLN A 318 0.69 3.95 -25.37
N LEU A 319 1.39 5.08 -25.26
CA LEU A 319 2.40 5.29 -24.21
C LEU A 319 1.86 6.06 -22.99
N ASN A 320 0.63 6.57 -23.09
CA ASN A 320 -0.08 7.24 -22.00
C ASN A 320 -1.53 6.70 -21.91
N PRO A 321 -1.71 5.39 -21.69
CA PRO A 321 -3.03 4.77 -21.69
C PRO A 321 -3.88 5.27 -20.52
N ILE A 322 -5.18 5.41 -20.76
CA ILE A 322 -6.22 5.56 -19.72
C ILE A 322 -7.09 4.30 -19.79
N TRP A 323 -7.07 3.50 -18.72
CA TRP A 323 -7.83 2.26 -18.64
C TRP A 323 -9.21 2.48 -18.02
N LYS A 324 -10.08 1.49 -18.15
CA LYS A 324 -11.32 1.44 -17.37
C LYS A 324 -11.00 1.38 -15.88
N ASP A 325 -11.88 1.99 -15.10
CA ASP A 325 -11.80 1.91 -13.66
C ASP A 325 -12.06 0.47 -13.18
N PHE A 326 -11.45 0.11 -12.06
CA PHE A 326 -11.60 -1.22 -11.48
C PHE A 326 -11.91 -1.13 -10.00
N GLU A 327 -12.39 -2.24 -9.44
CA GLU A 327 -12.71 -2.30 -8.04
C GLU A 327 -11.63 -3.04 -7.27
N LEU A 328 -11.14 -2.42 -6.21
CA LEU A 328 -10.15 -2.97 -5.30
C LEU A 328 -10.78 -3.25 -3.94
N ASN A 329 -10.80 -4.53 -3.56
CA ASN A 329 -11.33 -4.97 -2.27
C ASN A 329 -10.21 -5.07 -1.22
N LEU A 330 -10.28 -4.21 -0.21
CA LEU A 330 -9.29 -4.11 0.85
C LEU A 330 -9.35 -5.27 1.85
N SER A 331 -10.47 -6.00 1.93
CA SER A 331 -10.52 -7.23 2.74
C SER A 331 -9.61 -8.31 2.15
N ILE A 332 -9.55 -8.39 0.82
CA ILE A 332 -8.66 -9.33 0.13
C ILE A 332 -7.20 -8.92 0.32
N ILE A 333 -6.88 -7.63 0.20
CA ILE A 333 -5.51 -7.12 0.38
C ILE A 333 -5.07 -7.18 1.86
N GLY A 334 -6.00 -7.08 2.81
CA GLY A 334 -5.71 -7.11 4.26
C GLY A 334 -5.60 -5.74 4.92
N GLY A 335 -6.00 -4.67 4.24
CA GLY A 335 -6.03 -3.30 4.78
C GLY A 335 -5.26 -2.28 3.94
N ILE A 336 -5.29 -1.03 4.38
CA ILE A 336 -4.78 0.10 3.59
C ILE A 336 -3.24 0.20 3.53
N ASP A 337 -2.56 -0.36 4.52
CA ASP A 337 -1.09 -0.30 4.67
C ASP A 337 -0.38 -1.56 4.17
N VAL A 338 -1.13 -2.53 3.66
CA VAL A 338 -0.57 -3.77 3.11
C VAL A 338 -0.10 -3.51 1.68
N PRO A 339 1.18 -3.80 1.37
CA PRO A 339 1.68 -3.63 0.03
C PRO A 339 1.08 -4.67 -0.92
N PHE A 340 0.73 -4.22 -2.11
CA PHE A 340 0.35 -5.06 -3.24
C PHE A 340 1.12 -4.61 -4.48
N ARG A 341 1.15 -5.46 -5.49
CA ARG A 341 2.00 -5.30 -6.67
C ARG A 341 1.16 -4.92 -7.87
N ILE A 342 1.60 -3.89 -8.59
CA ILE A 342 1.09 -3.50 -9.89
C ILE A 342 2.15 -3.89 -10.92
N LEU A 343 1.78 -4.69 -11.90
CA LEU A 343 2.65 -5.15 -12.97
C LEU A 343 2.14 -4.60 -14.30
N GLY A 344 2.90 -3.71 -14.92
CA GLY A 344 2.66 -3.28 -16.30
C GLY A 344 3.25 -4.28 -17.28
N ARG A 345 2.48 -4.65 -18.29
CA ARG A 345 2.91 -5.56 -19.36
C ARG A 345 2.63 -4.97 -20.73
N ASP A 346 3.45 -5.36 -21.69
CA ASP A 346 3.19 -5.14 -23.10
C ASP A 346 2.57 -6.39 -23.72
N TRP A 347 1.51 -6.23 -24.49
CA TRP A 347 0.80 -7.38 -25.04
C TRP A 347 1.47 -7.89 -26.31
N ASP A 348 2.00 -9.12 -26.25
CA ASP A 348 2.41 -9.89 -27.42
C ASP A 348 1.38 -10.92 -27.90
N ALA A 349 1.24 -11.07 -29.22
CA ALA A 349 0.26 -11.95 -29.85
C ALA A 349 0.52 -13.46 -29.65
N ASP A 350 1.72 -13.84 -29.22
CA ASP A 350 2.10 -15.23 -28.90
C ASP A 350 1.87 -15.61 -27.43
N GLY A 351 1.39 -14.65 -26.61
CA GLY A 351 1.12 -14.86 -25.19
C GLY A 351 2.34 -14.71 -24.28
N THR A 352 3.54 -14.45 -24.83
CA THR A 352 4.74 -14.17 -24.04
C THR A 352 4.90 -12.67 -23.80
N HIS A 353 3.90 -12.07 -23.15
CA HIS A 353 3.83 -10.64 -22.87
C HIS A 353 5.07 -10.11 -22.16
N ASP A 354 5.75 -9.15 -22.79
CA ASP A 354 6.90 -8.47 -22.22
C ASP A 354 6.54 -7.68 -20.95
N THR A 355 7.45 -7.66 -19.99
CA THR A 355 7.27 -6.87 -18.77
C THR A 355 7.69 -5.43 -19.02
N ILE A 356 6.75 -4.49 -18.85
CA ILE A 356 7.08 -3.06 -18.87
C ILE A 356 7.80 -2.69 -17.59
N GLY A 357 7.26 -3.12 -16.45
CA GLY A 357 7.84 -2.90 -15.14
C GLY A 357 6.80 -3.09 -14.05
N GLU A 358 7.26 -3.08 -12.80
CA GLU A 358 6.40 -3.26 -11.64
C GLU A 358 6.56 -2.16 -10.60
N ALA A 359 5.52 -2.03 -9.77
CA ALA A 359 5.48 -1.13 -8.64
C ALA A 359 4.83 -1.83 -7.44
N PHE A 360 5.45 -1.69 -6.27
CA PHE A 360 4.83 -2.07 -5.00
C PHE A 360 4.26 -0.83 -4.35
N VAL A 361 2.99 -0.89 -3.96
CA VAL A 361 2.21 0.24 -3.46
C VAL A 361 1.31 -0.20 -2.32
N THR A 362 0.90 0.73 -1.47
CA THR A 362 -0.16 0.53 -0.48
C THR A 362 -1.40 1.34 -0.86
N PHE A 363 -2.59 0.91 -0.45
CA PHE A 363 -3.81 1.67 -0.75
C PHE A 363 -3.82 3.04 -0.05
N ARG A 364 -3.17 3.16 1.12
CA ARG A 364 -3.00 4.43 1.81
C ARG A 364 -2.42 5.51 0.90
N GLU A 365 -1.49 5.15 0.01
CA GLU A 365 -0.88 6.10 -0.91
C GLU A 365 -1.85 6.70 -1.92
N PHE A 366 -2.94 5.99 -2.25
CA PHE A 366 -3.96 6.46 -3.20
C PHE A 366 -4.91 7.48 -2.56
N LEU A 367 -4.94 7.57 -1.22
CA LEU A 367 -5.82 8.49 -0.49
C LEU A 367 -5.38 9.96 -0.59
N TYR A 368 -4.13 10.23 -0.99
CA TYR A 368 -3.54 11.57 -0.93
C TYR A 368 -3.52 12.32 -2.27
N GLY A 369 -4.65 12.31 -3.00
CA GLY A 369 -4.79 13.05 -4.26
C GLY A 369 -4.09 12.37 -5.44
N SER A 370 -3.49 13.16 -6.34
CA SER A 370 -2.83 12.64 -7.55
C SER A 370 -1.69 11.70 -7.16
N PHE A 371 -1.86 10.42 -7.45
CA PHE A 371 -0.85 9.41 -7.18
C PHE A 371 -0.19 9.00 -8.49
N GLN A 372 1.14 8.99 -8.49
CA GLN A 372 1.95 8.45 -9.57
C GLN A 372 3.11 7.65 -8.97
N ARG A 373 3.45 6.54 -9.61
CA ARG A 373 4.55 5.66 -9.20
C ARG A 373 5.25 5.08 -10.42
N ALA A 374 6.58 5.17 -10.45
CA ALA A 374 7.37 4.53 -11.49
C ALA A 374 7.12 3.01 -11.56
N LEU A 375 6.84 2.53 -12.77
CA LEU A 375 6.95 1.13 -13.15
C LEU A 375 8.42 0.84 -13.42
N LYS A 376 9.01 -0.04 -12.61
CA LYS A 376 10.43 -0.36 -12.66
C LYS A 376 10.67 -1.74 -13.26
N ASP A 377 11.62 -1.79 -14.19
CA ASP A 377 12.24 -3.03 -14.64
C ASP A 377 13.71 -3.01 -14.17
N GLY A 378 13.98 -3.78 -13.11
CA GLY A 378 15.22 -3.67 -12.36
C GLY A 378 15.44 -2.26 -11.80
N SER A 379 16.50 -1.59 -12.24
CA SER A 379 16.81 -0.20 -11.86
C SER A 379 16.20 0.85 -12.80
N SER A 380 15.66 0.44 -13.96
CA SER A 380 15.18 1.36 -14.99
C SER A 380 13.71 1.70 -14.79
N THR A 381 13.36 2.98 -14.91
CA THR A 381 11.96 3.41 -15.01
C THR A 381 11.49 3.24 -16.45
N LYS A 382 10.35 2.57 -16.63
CA LYS A 382 9.76 2.31 -17.96
C LYS A 382 8.41 2.97 -18.16
N GLY A 383 8.01 3.85 -17.24
CA GLY A 383 6.76 4.63 -17.26
C GLY A 383 6.25 4.86 -15.85
N GLY A 384 5.22 5.70 -15.72
CA GLY A 384 4.53 5.96 -14.45
C GLY A 384 3.13 5.36 -14.45
N PHE A 385 2.77 4.64 -13.39
CA PHE A 385 1.39 4.24 -13.11
C PHE A 385 0.70 5.30 -12.27
N ASN A 386 -0.49 5.71 -12.67
CA ASN A 386 -1.23 6.81 -12.06
C ASN A 386 -2.54 6.31 -11.48
N VAL A 387 -2.92 6.85 -10.31
CA VAL A 387 -4.28 6.77 -9.80
C VAL A 387 -4.89 8.16 -9.89
N ASP A 388 -5.88 8.28 -10.77
CA ASP A 388 -6.48 9.55 -11.16
C ASP A 388 -7.60 9.95 -10.18
N TRP A 389 -8.34 8.97 -9.67
CA TRP A 389 -9.39 9.17 -8.67
C TRP A 389 -9.76 7.85 -7.98
N ILE A 390 -10.34 7.98 -6.78
CA ILE A 390 -10.91 6.88 -6.00
C ILE A 390 -12.34 7.21 -5.56
N LYS A 391 -13.20 6.21 -5.49
CA LYS A 391 -14.57 6.32 -4.96
C LYS A 391 -14.90 5.12 -4.09
N LYS A 392 -15.53 5.35 -2.94
CA LYS A 392 -16.02 4.26 -2.08
C LYS A 392 -17.09 3.46 -2.81
N VAL A 393 -17.04 2.15 -2.66
CA VAL A 393 -18.15 1.26 -3.08
C VAL A 393 -19.03 1.05 -1.86
N GLU A 394 -20.24 1.59 -1.91
CA GLU A 394 -21.24 1.37 -0.87
C GLU A 394 -22.02 0.08 -1.17
N GLY A 395 -22.13 -0.80 -0.18
CA GLY A 395 -23.13 -1.88 -0.15
C GLY A 395 -22.99 -2.98 -1.21
N THR A 396 -22.40 -4.09 -0.78
CA THR A 396 -22.68 -5.52 -1.09
C THR A 396 -21.35 -6.25 -1.20
N GLU A 397 -21.14 -7.26 -0.33
CA GLU A 397 -20.14 -8.28 -0.60
C GLU A 397 -20.35 -8.78 -2.03
N LYS A 398 -19.30 -8.70 -2.85
CA LYS A 398 -19.34 -9.36 -4.16
C LYS A 398 -19.60 -10.83 -3.93
N ILE A 399 -20.81 -11.28 -4.25
CA ILE A 399 -21.11 -12.69 -4.38
C ILE A 399 -20.20 -13.21 -5.49
N LEU A 400 -19.21 -14.02 -5.12
CA LEU A 400 -18.34 -14.67 -6.09
C LEU A 400 -19.23 -15.51 -7.03
N PRO A 401 -19.12 -15.34 -8.37
CA PRO A 401 -19.95 -16.09 -9.30
C PRO A 401 -19.79 -17.61 -9.10
N VAL A 402 -20.89 -18.35 -9.14
CA VAL A 402 -20.85 -19.83 -9.01
C VAL A 402 -20.47 -20.52 -10.33
N ALA A 403 -20.47 -19.78 -11.44
CA ALA A 403 -20.05 -20.23 -12.76
C ALA A 403 -19.56 -19.03 -13.60
N ILE A 404 -18.70 -19.29 -14.57
CA ILE A 404 -18.17 -18.30 -15.52
C ILE A 404 -18.49 -18.69 -16.95
N LYS A 405 -18.85 -17.71 -17.79
CA LYS A 405 -18.95 -17.91 -19.25
C LYS A 405 -17.57 -17.62 -19.86
N VAL A 406 -17.02 -18.58 -20.57
CA VAL A 406 -15.68 -18.53 -21.15
C VAL A 406 -15.79 -18.47 -22.68
N GLU A 407 -15.08 -17.54 -23.29
CA GLU A 407 -14.85 -17.47 -24.73
C GLU A 407 -13.34 -17.59 -24.96
N CYS A 408 -12.90 -18.51 -25.82
CA CYS A 408 -11.47 -18.77 -26.01
C CYS A 408 -11.11 -18.95 -27.49
N SER A 409 -9.86 -18.63 -27.79
CA SER A 409 -9.21 -18.83 -29.08
C SER A 409 -7.74 -19.18 -28.87
N ALA A 410 -7.11 -19.81 -29.85
CA ALA A 410 -5.67 -19.97 -29.89
C ALA A 410 -5.09 -19.25 -31.11
N HIS A 411 -3.78 -19.01 -31.08
CA HIS A 411 -3.05 -18.34 -32.15
C HIS A 411 -1.72 -19.04 -32.40
N LYS A 412 -1.34 -19.14 -33.68
CA LYS A 412 -0.08 -19.75 -34.15
C LYS A 412 0.26 -21.11 -33.50
N LEU A 413 -0.73 -22.00 -33.41
CA LEU A 413 -0.50 -23.36 -32.95
C LEU A 413 0.56 -24.08 -33.81
N ALA A 414 1.27 -25.04 -33.21
CA ALA A 414 2.16 -25.91 -33.95
C ALA A 414 1.35 -26.72 -34.98
N ASN A 415 1.92 -26.91 -36.16
CA ASN A 415 1.35 -27.78 -37.17
C ASN A 415 1.93 -29.19 -36.98
N LEU A 416 1.11 -30.14 -36.57
CA LEU A 416 1.51 -31.53 -36.40
C LEU A 416 1.11 -32.40 -37.61
N ASP A 417 0.25 -31.89 -38.49
CA ASP A 417 -0.09 -32.55 -39.76
C ASP A 417 1.04 -32.48 -40.80
N THR A 418 1.37 -33.63 -41.38
CA THR A 418 2.50 -33.79 -42.31
C THR A 418 2.12 -33.62 -43.79
N GLY A 419 0.84 -33.42 -44.11
CA GLY A 419 0.35 -33.25 -45.48
C GLY A 419 0.72 -31.90 -46.11
N ILE A 420 1.00 -31.88 -47.41
CA ILE A 420 1.29 -30.64 -48.15
C ILE A 420 0.10 -29.69 -48.06
N GLY A 421 0.28 -28.55 -47.38
CA GLY A 421 -0.76 -27.53 -47.19
C GLY A 421 -1.81 -27.85 -46.12
N GLN A 422 -1.61 -28.92 -45.35
CA GLN A 422 -2.41 -29.21 -44.15
C GLN A 422 -1.92 -28.42 -42.95
N LYS A 423 -2.84 -28.14 -42.03
CA LYS A 423 -2.58 -27.59 -40.70
C LYS A 423 -3.33 -28.44 -39.71
N SER A 424 -2.86 -28.46 -38.47
CA SER A 424 -3.59 -29.07 -37.35
C SER A 424 -5.07 -28.70 -37.30
N ASP A 425 -5.84 -29.66 -36.80
CA ASP A 425 -7.27 -29.69 -36.55
C ASP A 425 -7.53 -29.54 -35.02
N PRO A 426 -7.28 -28.37 -34.41
CA PRO A 426 -7.22 -28.28 -32.96
C PRO A 426 -8.57 -28.45 -32.24
N LEU A 427 -8.50 -29.15 -31.11
CA LEU A 427 -9.51 -29.18 -30.05
C LEU A 427 -8.84 -28.91 -28.70
N PHE A 428 -9.60 -28.50 -27.68
CA PHE A 428 -9.09 -28.44 -26.31
C PHE A 428 -9.95 -29.19 -25.30
N GLU A 429 -9.30 -29.60 -24.21
CA GLU A 429 -9.90 -30.27 -23.07
C GLU A 429 -9.57 -29.50 -21.79
N ILE A 430 -10.56 -29.37 -20.90
CA ILE A 430 -10.36 -28.88 -19.53
C ILE A 430 -10.40 -30.09 -18.61
N ILE A 431 -9.37 -30.24 -17.80
CA ILE A 431 -9.20 -31.38 -16.89
C ILE A 431 -9.01 -30.81 -15.49
N GLY A 432 -9.83 -31.23 -14.53
CA GLY A 432 -9.75 -30.75 -13.16
C GLY A 432 -10.18 -31.80 -12.16
N LYS A 433 -10.07 -31.46 -10.88
CA LYS A 433 -10.45 -32.36 -9.78
C LYS A 433 -11.62 -31.77 -8.98
N PRO A 434 -12.87 -32.15 -9.30
CA PRO A 434 -14.03 -31.72 -8.53
C PRO A 434 -13.93 -32.13 -7.07
N TYR A 435 -14.67 -31.43 -6.20
CA TYR A 435 -14.77 -31.79 -4.80
C TYR A 435 -15.30 -33.23 -4.64
N GLY A 436 -14.55 -34.08 -3.92
CA GLY A 436 -14.89 -35.49 -3.70
C GLY A 436 -14.42 -36.46 -4.79
N ALA A 437 -13.84 -35.99 -5.91
CA ALA A 437 -13.25 -36.86 -6.91
C ALA A 437 -11.93 -37.47 -6.43
N GLN A 438 -11.70 -38.76 -6.70
CA GLN A 438 -10.45 -39.44 -6.33
C GLN A 438 -9.29 -39.04 -7.24
N SER A 439 -9.57 -38.79 -8.52
CA SER A 439 -8.63 -38.38 -9.56
C SER A 439 -9.16 -37.19 -10.35
N GLU A 440 -8.31 -36.62 -11.19
CA GLU A 440 -8.74 -35.65 -12.20
C GLU A 440 -9.66 -36.30 -13.24
N ILE A 441 -10.56 -35.50 -13.79
CA ILE A 441 -11.49 -35.88 -14.86
C ILE A 441 -11.54 -34.79 -15.93
N THR A 442 -11.90 -35.15 -17.16
CA THR A 442 -12.20 -34.16 -18.21
C THR A 442 -13.54 -33.50 -17.92
N LEU A 443 -13.52 -32.21 -17.63
CA LEU A 443 -14.67 -31.39 -17.30
C LEU A 443 -15.34 -30.80 -18.56
N TYR A 444 -14.55 -30.54 -19.59
CA TYR A 444 -15.04 -29.97 -20.85
C TYR A 444 -14.17 -30.41 -22.03
N ARG A 445 -14.77 -30.53 -23.21
CA ARG A 445 -14.09 -30.72 -24.50
C ARG A 445 -14.75 -29.81 -25.54
N SER A 446 -13.95 -29.09 -26.30
CA SER A 446 -14.44 -28.22 -27.38
C SER A 446 -14.81 -29.00 -28.64
N GLU A 447 -15.38 -28.29 -29.60
CA GLU A 447 -15.40 -28.73 -31.00
C GLU A 447 -13.98 -28.79 -31.59
N VAL A 448 -13.86 -29.56 -32.68
CA VAL A 448 -12.66 -29.63 -33.53
C VAL A 448 -12.78 -28.56 -34.61
N ILE A 449 -11.72 -27.76 -34.80
CA ILE A 449 -11.68 -26.76 -35.88
C ILE A 449 -10.65 -27.20 -36.91
N MET A 450 -11.12 -27.65 -38.08
CA MET A 450 -10.24 -28.21 -39.11
C MET A 450 -9.31 -27.18 -39.76
N ASN A 451 -8.07 -27.58 -40.03
CA ASN A 451 -7.05 -26.89 -40.81
C ASN A 451 -6.81 -25.44 -40.36
N ASN A 452 -6.63 -25.25 -39.05
CA ASN A 452 -6.57 -23.91 -38.45
C ASN A 452 -5.61 -23.82 -37.26
N LEU A 453 -4.48 -23.14 -37.45
CA LEU A 453 -3.52 -22.84 -36.37
C LEU A 453 -3.92 -21.64 -35.51
N SER A 454 -5.07 -21.01 -35.75
CA SER A 454 -5.59 -19.90 -34.94
C SER A 454 -7.10 -20.02 -34.70
N PRO A 455 -7.54 -21.13 -34.07
CA PRO A 455 -8.95 -21.45 -33.88
C PRO A 455 -9.63 -20.45 -32.94
N LYS A 456 -10.92 -20.17 -33.19
CA LYS A 456 -11.81 -19.50 -32.23
C LYS A 456 -12.97 -20.45 -31.92
N TRP A 457 -13.03 -20.96 -30.69
CA TRP A 457 -14.02 -21.94 -30.28
C TRP A 457 -15.31 -21.29 -29.79
N GLN A 458 -16.39 -22.09 -29.74
CA GLN A 458 -17.67 -21.67 -29.22
C GLN A 458 -17.60 -21.34 -27.72
N PRO A 459 -18.29 -20.27 -27.27
CA PRO A 459 -18.41 -19.97 -25.85
C PRO A 459 -19.04 -21.12 -25.04
N PHE A 460 -18.52 -21.35 -23.84
CA PHE A 460 -19.06 -22.36 -22.92
C PHE A 460 -19.18 -21.81 -21.48
N THR A 461 -19.83 -22.55 -20.59
CA THR A 461 -19.96 -22.18 -19.17
C THR A 461 -19.21 -23.20 -18.31
N LEU A 462 -18.40 -22.72 -17.37
CA LEU A 462 -17.65 -23.53 -16.42
C LEU A 462 -18.12 -23.24 -15.00
N ASN A 463 -18.55 -24.27 -14.27
CA ASN A 463 -18.93 -24.15 -12.87
C ASN A 463 -17.69 -24.13 -11.98
N VAL A 464 -17.67 -23.24 -10.98
CA VAL A 464 -16.53 -23.11 -10.06
C VAL A 464 -16.35 -24.35 -9.20
N PHE A 465 -17.45 -25.03 -8.83
CA PHE A 465 -17.38 -26.25 -8.03
C PHE A 465 -16.84 -27.45 -8.81
N ASP A 466 -17.03 -27.49 -10.13
CA ASP A 466 -16.59 -28.59 -10.99
C ASP A 466 -15.06 -28.66 -11.10
N VAL A 467 -14.38 -27.51 -11.01
CA VAL A 467 -12.91 -27.46 -10.93
C VAL A 467 -12.37 -27.55 -9.49
N GLY A 468 -13.24 -27.67 -8.49
CA GLY A 468 -12.87 -27.77 -7.08
C GLY A 468 -12.70 -26.42 -6.36
N GLY A 469 -13.19 -25.31 -6.91
CA GLY A 469 -13.15 -23.98 -6.29
C GLY A 469 -12.30 -22.94 -7.06
N TYR A 470 -12.32 -21.70 -6.57
CA TYR A 470 -11.63 -20.56 -7.22
C TYR A 470 -10.12 -20.74 -7.38
N ASP A 471 -9.50 -21.37 -6.39
CA ASP A 471 -8.05 -21.48 -6.24
C ASP A 471 -7.54 -22.90 -6.54
N SER A 472 -8.45 -23.81 -6.92
CA SER A 472 -8.09 -25.16 -7.33
C SER A 472 -7.51 -25.15 -8.75
N VAL A 473 -6.36 -25.81 -8.91
CA VAL A 473 -5.67 -25.90 -10.19
C VAL A 473 -6.41 -26.86 -11.11
N PHE A 474 -6.62 -26.44 -12.35
CA PHE A 474 -7.06 -27.29 -13.44
C PHE A 474 -6.19 -27.05 -14.68
N HIS A 475 -6.26 -27.99 -15.62
CA HIS A 475 -5.43 -28.06 -16.80
C HIS A 475 -6.26 -27.80 -18.05
N VAL A 476 -5.64 -27.15 -19.03
CA VAL A 476 -6.19 -27.03 -20.39
C VAL A 476 -5.19 -27.66 -21.33
N ARG A 477 -5.62 -28.64 -22.11
CA ARG A 477 -4.79 -29.32 -23.11
C ARG A 477 -5.34 -29.02 -24.48
N VAL A 478 -4.50 -28.53 -25.39
CA VAL A 478 -4.82 -28.37 -26.80
C VAL A 478 -4.21 -29.53 -27.56
N LYS A 479 -5.02 -30.22 -28.36
CA LYS A 479 -4.63 -31.40 -29.13
C LYS A 479 -4.96 -31.21 -30.59
N ASP A 480 -4.19 -31.87 -31.44
CA ASP A 480 -4.47 -32.05 -32.86
C ASP A 480 -5.41 -33.23 -33.03
N TRP A 481 -6.49 -33.06 -33.80
CA TRP A 481 -7.48 -34.12 -33.96
C TRP A 481 -7.05 -35.09 -35.07
N ASP A 482 -6.65 -36.30 -34.69
CA ASP A 482 -6.50 -37.40 -35.64
C ASP A 482 -7.77 -38.23 -35.83
N SER A 483 -8.05 -38.60 -37.09
CA SER A 483 -9.22 -39.40 -37.47
C SER A 483 -9.24 -40.83 -36.90
N ASP A 484 -8.09 -41.34 -36.47
CA ASP A 484 -7.96 -42.65 -35.82
C ASP A 484 -8.15 -42.60 -34.29
N GLY A 485 -8.39 -41.40 -33.74
CA GLY A 485 -8.57 -41.15 -32.31
C GLY A 485 -7.28 -40.98 -31.52
N SER A 486 -6.11 -41.02 -32.15
CA SER A 486 -4.79 -40.90 -31.51
C SER A 486 -4.28 -39.46 -31.40
N HIS A 487 -5.17 -38.54 -31.05
CA HIS A 487 -4.93 -37.09 -31.02
C HIS A 487 -3.58 -36.67 -30.41
N ASP A 488 -2.74 -36.02 -31.21
CA ASP A 488 -1.44 -35.52 -30.77
C ASP A 488 -1.56 -34.30 -29.85
N LEU A 489 -0.72 -34.20 -28.81
CA LEU A 489 -0.71 -33.05 -27.91
C LEU A 489 0.04 -31.88 -28.56
N ILE A 490 -0.66 -30.76 -28.79
CA ILE A 490 -0.05 -29.50 -29.24
C ILE A 490 0.56 -28.74 -28.06
N GLY A 491 -0.16 -28.67 -26.92
CA GLY A 491 0.35 -28.00 -25.71
C GLY A 491 -0.60 -28.06 -24.53
N GLU A 492 -0.10 -27.68 -23.33
CA GLU A 492 -0.92 -27.58 -22.12
C GLU A 492 -0.60 -26.35 -21.27
N LEU A 493 -1.61 -25.87 -20.52
CA LEU A 493 -1.46 -24.82 -19.52
C LEU A 493 -2.15 -25.22 -18.20
N HIS A 494 -1.59 -24.80 -17.07
CA HIS A 494 -2.14 -25.03 -15.73
C HIS A 494 -2.60 -23.69 -15.15
N THR A 495 -3.82 -23.63 -14.62
CA THR A 495 -4.43 -22.37 -14.18
C THR A 495 -5.50 -22.61 -13.10
N THR A 496 -6.16 -21.55 -12.64
CA THR A 496 -7.28 -21.57 -11.68
C THR A 496 -8.45 -20.71 -12.19
N ILE A 497 -9.66 -20.88 -11.62
CA ILE A 497 -10.81 -20.05 -12.01
C ILE A 497 -10.51 -18.61 -11.68
N ARG A 498 -9.84 -18.33 -10.56
CA ARG A 498 -9.46 -16.97 -10.19
C ARG A 498 -8.55 -16.36 -11.25
N ASN A 499 -7.53 -17.10 -11.72
CA ASN A 499 -6.66 -16.63 -12.80
C ASN A 499 -7.43 -16.43 -14.12
N TRP A 500 -8.41 -17.28 -14.43
CA TRP A 500 -9.26 -17.15 -15.62
C TRP A 500 -10.33 -16.03 -15.55
N SER A 501 -10.88 -15.79 -14.37
CA SER A 501 -11.99 -14.85 -14.15
C SER A 501 -11.50 -13.42 -13.95
N PHE A 502 -10.29 -13.26 -13.41
CA PHE A 502 -9.71 -11.96 -13.08
C PHE A 502 -8.41 -11.67 -13.84
N GLY A 503 -7.89 -12.63 -14.61
CA GLY A 503 -6.89 -12.41 -15.64
C GLY A 503 -7.55 -12.39 -17.00
N SER A 504 -7.63 -11.21 -17.64
CA SER A 504 -8.09 -11.07 -19.02
C SER A 504 -7.08 -11.67 -20.00
N PHE A 505 -7.34 -12.86 -20.52
CA PHE A 505 -6.68 -13.34 -21.74
C PHE A 505 -7.02 -12.44 -22.93
#